data_AF-A0A8H7VKC6-F1
#
_entry.id   AF-A0A8H7VKC6-F1
#
_cell.length_a   1.000
_cell.length_b   1.000
_cell.length_c   1.000
_cell.angle_alpha   90.00
_cell.angle_beta   90.00
_cell.angle_gamma   90.00
#
_symmetry.space_group_name_H-M   'P 1'
#
loop_
_entity.id
_entity.type
_entity.pdbx_description
1 polymer ?
#
loop_
_entity_poly.entity_id
_entity_poly.type
_entity_poly.pdbx_seq_one_letter_code
_entity_poly.pdbx_strand_id
1 'polypeptide(L)' 'MSDRPGTDIISKLVLQENPITNIVVEYLVGTKAKDKYRARPIEWINDTRSDVLFMCDGDNSSYPPVLIEVQNAVDVDAFM' A
#
# COMPACT_ATOMS: atom_id res chain seq x y z
N MET A 1 -12.77 -21.10 -2.08
CA MET A 1 -12.61 -19.70 -1.64
C MET A 1 -11.71 -19.04 -2.67
N SER A 2 -12.13 -17.91 -3.24
CA SER A 2 -11.40 -17.23 -4.31
C SER A 2 -10.34 -16.35 -3.65
N ASP A 3 -9.06 -16.58 -3.95
CA ASP A 3 -7.93 -15.70 -3.57
C ASP A 3 -8.04 -14.39 -4.35
N ARG A 4 -9.02 -13.55 -3.98
CA ARG A 4 -9.23 -12.27 -4.65
C ARG A 4 -8.21 -11.25 -4.13
N PRO A 5 -7.67 -10.39 -5.00
CA PRO A 5 -6.85 -9.26 -4.58
C PRO A 5 -7.57 -8.45 -3.47
N GLY A 6 -6.82 -7.95 -2.50
CA GLY A 6 -7.37 -7.14 -1.42
C GLY A 6 -8.09 -7.94 -0.31
N THR A 7 -8.03 -9.28 -0.31
CA THR A 7 -8.66 -10.13 0.73
C THR A 7 -7.68 -10.79 1.69
N ASP A 8 -6.38 -10.71 1.44
CA ASP A 8 -5.38 -11.32 2.32
C ASP A 8 -5.17 -10.48 3.58
N ILE A 9 -5.70 -10.98 4.70
CA ILE A 9 -5.66 -10.27 5.99
C ILE A 9 -4.23 -10.17 6.53
N ILE A 10 -3.38 -11.17 6.28
CA ILE A 10 -2.02 -11.19 6.81
C ILE A 10 -1.17 -10.09 6.18
N SER A 11 -1.21 -9.95 4.85
CA SER A 11 -0.49 -8.90 4.13
C SER A 11 -0.94 -7.52 4.57
N LYS A 12 -2.26 -7.31 4.77
CA LYS A 12 -2.79 -6.04 5.30
C LYS A 12 -2.22 -5.70 6.67
N LEU A 13 -2.16 -6.66 7.59
CA LEU A 13 -1.61 -6.45 8.94
C LEU A 13 -0.11 -6.17 8.89
N VAL A 14 0.66 -6.96 8.13
CA VAL A 14 2.12 -6.77 8.01
C VAL A 14 2.46 -5.42 7.39
N LEU A 15 1.73 -5.00 6.35
CA LEU A 15 1.99 -3.74 5.66
C LEU A 15 1.60 -2.50 6.49
N GLN A 16 0.78 -2.66 7.54
CA GLN A 16 0.46 -1.58 8.48
C GLN A 16 1.57 -1.33 9.52
N GLU A 17 2.53 -2.23 9.66
CA GLU A 17 3.63 -2.08 10.60
C GLU A 17 4.61 -0.99 10.12
N ASN A 18 4.89 -0.01 11.00
CA ASN A 18 5.77 1.11 10.69
C ASN A 18 7.15 0.69 10.12
N PRO A 19 7.82 -0.36 10.65
CA PRO A 19 9.08 -0.84 10.06
C PRO A 19 8.93 -1.27 8.61
N ILE A 20 7.82 -1.95 8.27
CA ILE A 20 7.54 -2.42 6.91
C ILE A 20 7.22 -1.25 5.99
N THR A 21 6.37 -0.33 6.45
CA THR A 21 6.07 0.92 5.72
C THR A 21 7.37 1.66 5.39
N ASN A 22 8.26 1.83 6.37
CA ASN A 22 9.54 2.50 6.19
C ASN A 22 10.45 1.79 5.19
N ILE A 23 10.59 0.47 5.28
CA ILE A 23 11.40 -0.31 4.33
C ILE A 23 10.91 -0.07 2.89
N VAL A 24 9.59 -0.13 2.67
CA VAL A 24 9.01 0.05 1.34
C VAL A 24 9.22 1.47 0.82
N VAL A 25 8.91 2.50 1.61
CA VAL A 25 9.00 3.90 1.13
C VAL A 25 10.44 4.38 1.01
N GLU A 26 11.35 3.89 1.85
CA GLU A 26 12.79 4.15 1.70
C GLU A 26 13.30 3.58 0.37
N TYR A 27 12.84 2.39 -0.02
CA TYR A 27 13.23 1.75 -1.27
C TYR A 27 12.63 2.44 -2.51
N LEU A 28 11.32 2.74 -2.49
CA LEU A 28 10.62 3.29 -3.66
C LEU A 28 10.80 4.80 -3.85
N VAL A 29 10.83 5.55 -2.75
CA VAL A 29 10.81 7.03 -2.77
C VAL A 29 12.15 7.62 -2.34
N GLY A 30 12.93 6.86 -1.57
CA GLY A 30 14.28 7.22 -1.12
C GLY A 30 14.37 7.43 0.39
N THR A 31 15.60 7.42 0.91
CA THR A 31 15.89 7.43 2.36
C THR A 31 15.27 8.60 3.15
N LYS A 32 14.99 9.73 2.47
CA LYS A 32 14.32 10.89 3.08
C LYS A 32 12.82 10.68 3.33
N ALA A 33 12.22 9.60 2.82
CA ALA A 33 10.82 9.24 3.01
C ALA A 33 10.56 8.48 4.33
N LYS A 34 11.61 7.98 4.96
CA LYS A 34 11.54 7.28 6.24
C LYS A 34 10.73 8.08 7.28
N ASP A 35 9.87 7.38 8.00
CA ASP A 35 8.99 7.87 9.08
C ASP A 35 7.93 8.89 8.63
N LYS A 36 7.89 9.26 7.35
CA LYS A 36 6.93 10.25 6.81
C LYS A 36 5.62 9.66 6.35
N TYR A 37 5.60 8.37 6.03
CA TYR A 37 4.43 7.68 5.52
C TYR A 37 3.68 6.94 6.63
N ARG A 38 2.37 6.80 6.44
CA ARG A 38 1.48 5.97 7.25
C ARG A 38 0.60 5.12 6.35
N ALA A 39 0.36 3.89 6.81
CA ALA A 39 -0.64 3.03 6.23
C ALA A 39 -2.05 3.59 6.45
N ARG A 40 -2.81 3.69 5.36
CA ARG A 40 -4.22 4.04 5.33
C ARG A 40 -4.97 2.83 4.76
N PRO A 41 -5.98 2.31 5.47
CA PRO A 41 -6.89 1.34 4.88
C PRO A 41 -7.64 2.03 3.74
N ILE A 42 -7.87 1.31 2.65
CA ILE A 42 -8.67 1.82 1.53
C ILE A 42 -9.80 0.86 1.24
N GLU A 43 -11.00 1.40 1.28
CA GLU A 43 -12.12 0.90 0.49
C GLU A 43 -12.34 1.96 -0.59
N TRP A 44 -12.19 1.58 -1.86
CA TRP A 44 -12.43 2.49 -2.97
C TRP A 44 -13.94 2.60 -3.24
N ILE A 45 -14.38 3.70 -3.87
CA ILE A 45 -15.81 4.02 -4.11
C ILE A 45 -16.53 2.95 -4.96
N ASN A 46 -15.79 2.15 -5.72
CA ASN A 46 -16.27 1.11 -6.63
C ASN A 46 -16.18 -0.31 -6.03
N ASP A 47 -16.10 -0.44 -4.71
CA ASP A 47 -15.90 -1.71 -3.99
C ASP A 47 -14.62 -2.47 -4.37
N THR A 48 -13.70 -1.86 -5.15
CA THR A 48 -12.36 -2.43 -5.30
C THR A 48 -11.57 -2.18 -4.04
N ARG A 49 -10.68 -3.11 -3.72
CA ARG A 49 -9.86 -3.06 -2.50
C ARG A 49 -8.43 -3.20 -2.93
N SER A 50 -7.64 -2.19 -2.62
CA SER A 50 -6.20 -2.43 -2.53
C SER A 50 -5.87 -2.93 -1.12
N ASP A 51 -4.71 -3.57 -0.95
CA ASP A 51 -4.29 -4.01 0.37
C ASP A 51 -4.00 -2.83 1.30
N VAL A 52 -3.24 -1.85 0.84
CA VAL A 52 -2.93 -0.64 1.63
C VAL A 52 -2.54 0.55 0.75
N LEU A 53 -2.81 1.76 1.24
CA LEU A 53 -2.24 3.01 0.74
C LEU A 53 -1.27 3.58 1.75
N PHE A 54 -0.05 3.88 1.33
CA PHE A 54 0.85 4.71 2.12
C PHE A 54 0.69 6.17 1.70
N MET A 55 0.36 7.01 2.68
CA MET A 55 0.26 8.46 2.52
C MET A 55 1.28 9.15 3.41
N CYS A 56 1.93 10.18 2.87
CA CYS A 56 2.72 11.09 3.69
C CYS A 56 1.78 11.98 4.52
N ASP A 57 2.01 12.10 5.82
CA ASP A 57 1.26 13.04 6.66
C ASP A 57 1.77 14.47 6.39
N GLY A 58 1.04 15.23 5.56
CA GLY A 58 1.29 16.63 5.23
C GLY A 58 1.13 16.98 3.75
N ASP A 59 0.94 18.27 3.43
CA ASP A 59 0.80 18.83 2.07
C ASP A 59 2.13 18.84 1.29
N ASN A 60 2.85 17.71 1.29
CA ASN A 60 4.14 17.64 0.67
C ASN A 60 4.00 16.98 -0.71
N SER A 61 3.71 17.78 -1.73
CA SER A 61 3.66 17.37 -3.15
C SER A 61 4.92 16.66 -3.65
N SER A 62 6.01 16.71 -2.86
CA SER A 62 7.27 16.00 -3.11
C SER A 62 7.22 14.50 -2.81
N TYR A 63 6.17 14.00 -2.14
CA TYR A 63 6.04 12.60 -1.72
C TYR A 63 4.76 11.98 -2.32
N PRO A 64 4.87 11.19 -3.40
CA PRO A 64 3.70 10.62 -4.06
C PRO A 64 3.03 9.54 -3.18
N PRO A 65 1.70 9.35 -3.30
CA PRO A 65 1.04 8.21 -2.67
C PRO A 65 1.62 6.89 -3.19
N VAL A 66 1.76 5.89 -2.31
CA VAL A 66 2.17 4.53 -2.71
C VAL A 66 1.02 3.58 -2.47
N LEU A 67 0.47 3.04 -3.56
CA LEU A 67 -0.59 2.03 -3.51
C LEU A 67 0.03 0.64 -3.61
N ILE A 68 -0.38 -0.28 -2.74
CA ILE A 68 0.16 -1.65 -2.70
C ILE A 68 -0.98 -2.64 -2.80
N GLU A 69 -0.78 -3.63 -3.69
CA GLU A 69 -1.56 -4.86 -3.74
C GLU A 69 -0.62 -6.05 -3.65
N VAL A 70 -1.05 -7.04 -2.88
CA VAL A 70 -0.41 -8.35 -2.79
C VAL A 70 -1.35 -9.36 -3.44
N GLN A 71 -0.88 -9.99 -4.51
CA GLN A 71 -1.64 -10.99 -5.25
C GLN A 71 -0.92 -12.35 -5.19
N ASN A 72 -1.67 -13.42 -4.91
CA ASN A 72 -1.15 -14.79 -4.96
C ASN A 72 -0.78 -15.19 -6.40
N ALA A 73 -1.71 -14.94 -7.33
CA ALA A 73 -1.49 -15.04 -8.76
C ALA A 73 -1.60 -13.65 -9.37
N VAL A 74 -0.57 -13.23 -10.11
CA VAL A 74 -0.57 -11.92 -10.76
C VAL A 74 -1.59 -11.94 -11.89
N ASP A 75 -2.61 -11.11 -11.76
CA ASP A 75 -3.53 -10.80 -12.86
C ASP A 75 -3.12 -9.44 -13.43
N VAL A 76 -2.48 -9.49 -14.60
CA VAL A 76 -1.91 -8.30 -15.26
C VAL A 76 -3.01 -7.32 -15.67
N ASP A 77 -4.23 -7.80 -15.86
CA ASP A 77 -5.38 -6.99 -16.28
C ASP A 77 -6.12 -6.37 -15.08
N ALA A 78 -5.83 -6.80 -13.85
CA ALA A 78 -6.49 -6.28 -12.64
C ALA A 78 -6.06 -4.86 -12.24
N PHE A 79 -5.02 -4.32 -12.89
CA PHE A 79 -4.38 -3.05 -12.55
C PHE A 79 -4.43 -1.98 -13.66
N MET A 80 -5.00 -2.31 -14.82
CA MET A 80 -5.17 -1.42 -15.98
C MET A 80 -6.65 -1.12 -16.20
#